data_AF-A0A2V9ZU47-F1
#
_entry.id   AF-A0A2V9ZU47-F1
#
_cell.length_a   1.000
_cell.length_b   1.000
_cell.length_c   1.000
_cell.angle_alpha   90.00
_cell.angle_beta   90.00
_cell.angle_gamma   90.00
#
_symmetry.space_group_name_H-M   'P 1'
#
loop_
_entity.id
_entity.type
_entity.pdbx_description
1 polymer ?
#
loop_
_entity_poly.entity_id
_entity_poly.type
_entity_poly.pdbx_seq_one_letter_code
_entity_poly.pdbx_strand_id
1 'polypeptide(L)' 'MGQKVHPYGFRLGYTKPWKSRWFVERDYNKLLLEDYKLKAELKEKLKSAGVSSIEIERPGNKLRII' A
#
# COMPACT_ATOMS: atom_id res chain seq x y z
N MET A 1 12.89 15.74 -22.91
CA MET A 1 12.91 14.26 -22.80
C MET A 1 12.56 13.87 -21.38
N GLY A 2 11.37 13.32 -21.14
CA GLY A 2 10.83 13.05 -19.80
C GLY A 2 9.42 12.43 -19.83
N GLN A 3 9.09 11.68 -20.88
CA GLN A 3 7.75 11.14 -21.12
C GLN A 3 7.63 9.65 -20.74
N LYS A 4 8.33 9.21 -19.69
CA LYS A 4 8.26 7.81 -19.23
C LYS A 4 7.37 7.73 -18.00
N VAL A 5 6.27 6.99 -18.11
CA VAL A 5 5.36 6.70 -17.01
C VAL A 5 5.98 5.69 -16.03
N HIS A 6 5.56 5.72 -14.77
CA HIS A 6 6.01 4.74 -13.80
C HIS A 6 5.52 3.33 -14.19
N PRO A 7 6.42 2.36 -14.42
CA PRO A 7 6.07 1.07 -15.02
C PRO A 7 5.16 0.21 -14.14
N TYR A 8 5.19 0.39 -12.82
CA TYR A 8 4.25 -0.29 -11.92
C TYR A 8 2.83 0.28 -12.03
N GLY A 9 2.71 1.62 -12.10
CA GLY A 9 1.41 2.28 -12.21
C GLY A 9 0.77 2.00 -13.56
N PHE A 10 1.58 1.98 -14.64
CA PHE A 10 1.12 1.62 -15.98
C PHE A 10 0.56 0.19 -16.07
N ARG A 11 1.02 -0.74 -15.23
CA ARG A 11 0.58 -2.15 -15.23
C ARG A 11 -0.40 -2.48 -14.11
N LEU A 12 -0.81 -1.49 -13.33
CA LEU A 12 -1.75 -1.65 -12.23
C LEU A 12 -3.12 -2.06 -12.77
N GLY A 13 -3.72 -3.11 -12.21
CA GLY A 13 -5.02 -3.64 -12.64
C GLY A 13 -4.96 -4.67 -13.78
N TYR A 14 -3.90 -4.69 -14.58
CA TYR A 14 -3.70 -5.72 -15.62
C TYR A 14 -2.78 -6.86 -15.14
N THR A 15 -1.55 -6.51 -14.76
CA THR A 15 -0.53 -7.50 -14.38
C THR A 15 -0.08 -7.33 -12.93
N LYS A 16 -0.19 -6.12 -12.36
CA LYS A 16 0.21 -5.83 -10.98
C LYS A 16 -1.01 -5.49 -10.11
N PRO A 17 -1.15 -6.10 -8.92
CA PRO A 17 -2.22 -5.78 -7.98
C PRO A 17 -1.91 -4.49 -7.19
N TRP A 18 -2.92 -3.99 -6.50
CA TRP A 18 -2.76 -2.90 -5.53
C TRP A 18 -2.04 -3.38 -4.27
N LYS A 19 -1.14 -2.56 -3.73
CA LYS A 19 -0.47 -2.83 -2.44
C LYS A 19 -1.37 -2.58 -1.23
N SER A 20 -2.44 -1.80 -1.38
CA SER A 20 -3.48 -1.63 -0.36
C SER A 20 -4.80 -2.05 -0.99
N ARG A 21 -5.44 -3.10 -0.45
CA ARG A 21 -6.68 -3.67 -0.97
C ARG A 21 -7.77 -3.59 0.09
N TRP A 22 -8.59 -2.55 -0.01
CA TRP A 22 -9.76 -2.33 0.83
C TRP A 22 -10.68 -1.32 0.16
N PHE A 23 -11.93 -1.27 0.61
CA PHE A 23 -12.94 -0.35 0.11
C PHE A 23 -13.69 0.29 1.29
N VAL A 24 -13.99 1.58 1.18
CA VAL A 24 -14.77 2.31 2.17
C VAL A 24 -15.56 3.43 1.47
N GLU A 25 -16.80 3.67 1.89
CA GLU A 25 -17.61 4.76 1.34
C GLU A 25 -17.36 6.11 2.04
N ARG A 26 -17.06 6.08 3.35
CA ARG A 26 -16.82 7.26 4.20
C ARG A 26 -15.47 7.11 4.90
N ASP A 27 -14.86 8.23 5.31
CA ASP A 27 -13.59 8.25 6.05
C ASP A 27 -12.35 7.70 5.33
N TYR A 28 -12.37 7.61 3.99
CA TYR A 28 -11.20 7.19 3.17
C TYR A 28 -9.91 7.93 3.56
N ASN A 29 -10.01 9.25 3.76
CA ASN A 29 -8.85 10.09 4.09
C ASN A 29 -8.17 9.65 5.39
N LYS A 30 -8.94 9.24 6.41
CA LYS A 30 -8.39 8.81 7.71
C LYS A 30 -7.66 7.48 7.56
N LEU A 31 -8.29 6.51 6.91
CA LEU A 31 -7.70 5.19 6.67
C LEU A 31 -6.46 5.26 5.79
N LEU A 32 -6.46 6.14 4.77
CA LEU A 32 -5.29 6.37 3.92
C LEU A 32 -4.11 6.94 4.73
N LEU A 33 -4.38 7.94 5.59
CA LEU A 33 -3.34 8.54 6.42
C LEU A 33 -2.78 7.53 7.44
N GLU A 34 -3.63 6.69 8.00
CA GLU A 34 -3.24 5.60 8.90
C GLU A 34 -2.34 4.58 8.18
N ASP A 35 -2.75 4.11 7.00
CA ASP A 35 -1.97 3.19 6.16
C ASP A 35 -0.59 3.79 5.78
N TYR A 36 -0.54 5.09 5.49
CA TYR A 36 0.72 5.76 5.15
C TYR A 36 1.69 5.79 6.35
N LYS A 37 1.20 6.18 7.52
CA LYS A 37 1.99 6.18 8.77
C LYS A 37 2.46 4.78 9.13
N LEU A 38 1.56 3.80 9.07
CA LEU A 38 1.87 2.39 9.35
C LEU A 38 2.99 1.87 8.43
N LYS A 39 2.92 2.14 7.12
CA LYS A 39 3.99 1.75 6.18
C LYS A 39 5.33 2.41 6.48
N ALA A 40 5.33 3.68 6.88
CA ALA A 40 6.55 4.39 7.26
C ALA A 40 7.20 3.76 8.51
N GLU A 41 6.40 3.51 9.55
CA GLU A 41 6.88 2.88 10.77
C GLU A 41 7.39 1.46 10.55
N LEU A 42 6.66 0.64 9.79
CA LEU A 42 7.07 -0.73 9.47
C LEU A 42 8.35 -0.76 8.66
N LYS A 43 8.51 0.16 7.69
CA LYS A 43 9.73 0.25 6.89
C LYS A 43 10.96 0.58 7.74
N GLU A 44 10.82 1.47 8.72
CA GLU A 44 11.92 1.78 9.64
C GLU A 44 12.22 0.60 10.59
N LYS A 45 11.19 -0.02 11.18
CA LYS A 45 11.36 -1.18 12.08
C LYS A 45 11.94 -2.40 11.39
N LEU A 46 11.54 -2.67 10.15
CA LEU A 46 11.93 -3.86 9.37
C LEU A 46 13.10 -3.58 8.42
N LYS A 47 13.79 -2.45 8.57
CA LYS A 47 14.93 -2.06 7.75
C LYS A 47 16.07 -3.09 7.80
N SER A 48 16.29 -3.67 8.97
CA SER A 48 17.27 -4.73 9.20
C SER A 48 16.86 -6.09 8.60
N ALA A 49 15.57 -6.33 8.40
CA ALA A 49 15.05 -7.58 7.84
C ALA A 49 15.00 -7.59 6.30
N GLY A 50 15.30 -6.47 5.63
CA GLY A 50 15.37 -6.41 4.17
C GLY A 50 14.02 -6.57 3.46
N VAL A 51 12.93 -6.06 4.05
CA VAL A 51 11.58 -6.23 3.49
C VAL A 51 11.42 -5.50 2.15
N SER A 52 11.02 -6.24 1.12
CA SER A 52 10.91 -5.75 -0.26
C SER A 52 9.59 -5.04 -0.56
N SER A 53 8.48 -5.53 0.00
CA SER A 53 7.16 -4.91 -0.13
C SER A 53 6.31 -5.16 1.11
N ILE A 54 5.43 -4.21 1.40
CA ILE A 54 4.41 -4.31 2.44
C ILE A 54 3.06 -4.16 1.76
N GLU A 55 2.19 -5.14 1.95
CA GLU A 55 0.83 -5.12 1.46
C GLU A 55 -0.15 -5.03 2.62
N ILE A 56 -1.22 -4.24 2.44
CA ILE A 56 -2.26 -4.03 3.45
C ILE A 56 -3.60 -4.45 2.88
N GLU A 57 -4.34 -5.24 3.64
CA GLU A 57 -5.72 -5.57 3.35
C GLU A 57 -6.60 -5.30 4.58
N ARG A 58 -7.79 -4.75 4.36
CA ARG A 58 -8.75 -4.47 5.43
C ARG A 58 -10.09 -5.18 5.15
N PRO A 59 -10.23 -6.49 5.47
CA PRO A 59 -11.50 -7.18 5.39
C PRO A 59 -12.41 -6.76 6.56
N GLY A 60 -13.32 -5.82 6.31
CA GLY A 60 -14.22 -5.27 7.32
C GLY A 60 -13.45 -4.51 8.40
N ASN A 61 -13.59 -4.93 9.66
CA ASN A 61 -12.93 -4.28 10.81
C ASN A 61 -11.58 -4.92 11.21
N LYS A 62 -11.02 -5.80 10.39
CA LYS A 62 -9.72 -6.45 10.64
C LYS A 62 -8.66 -5.85 9.73
N LEU A 63 -7.44 -5.69 10.26
CA LEU A 63 -6.25 -5.29 9.50
C LEU A 63 -5.36 -6.50 9.25
N ARG A 64 -5.01 -6.75 7.98
CA ARG A 64 -4.07 -7.78 7.56
C ARG A 64 -2.87 -7.13 6.88
N ILE A 65 -1.68 -7.48 7.34
CA ILE A 65 -0.39 -6.99 6.80
C ILE A 65 0.35 -8.22 6.25
N ILE A 66 0.86 -8.10 5.03
CA ILE A 66 1.62 -9.15 4.32
C ILE A 66 2.98 -8.58 3.90
#